data_AF-A0A643MXB0-F1
#
_entry.id   AF-A0A643MXB0-F1
#
_cell.length_a   1.000
_cell.length_b   1.000
_cell.length_c   1.000
_cell.angle_alpha   90.00
_cell.angle_beta   90.00
_cell.angle_gamma   90.00
#
_symmetry.space_group_name_H-M   'P 1'
#
loop_
_entity.id
_entity.type
_entity.pdbx_description
1 polymer ?
#
loop_
_entity_poly.entity_id
_entity_poly.type
_entity_poly.pdbx_seq_one_letter_code
_entity_poly.pdbx_strand_id
1 'polypeptide(L)'
;MREVTVIFKSGATASFTVEEFATFKNGFGALTKIEYTGANKKVPFHIGLSNIDAIFVEDIGGKESTKEPDHPIEDVYGDEIMQGDVYYKFGDYIVLEYNLKPYLIERQNVECFRAV
;
A
#
# COMPACT_ATOMS: atom_id res chain seq x y z
N MET A 1 -10.23 6.43 -9.04
CA MET A 1 -10.16 7.88 -9.31
C MET A 1 -8.72 8.23 -9.66
N ARG A 2 -8.50 9.12 -10.64
CA ARG A 2 -7.15 9.47 -11.13
C ARG A 2 -6.94 10.97 -11.08
N GLU A 3 -5.75 11.38 -10.67
CA GLU A 3 -5.29 12.78 -10.68
C GLU A 3 -4.26 12.96 -11.81
N VAL A 4 -4.28 14.13 -12.44
CA VAL A 4 -3.30 14.62 -13.40
C VAL A 4 -2.59 15.83 -12.79
N THR A 5 -1.26 15.75 -12.68
CA THR A 5 -0.40 16.86 -12.27
C THR A 5 0.36 17.40 -13.47
N VAL A 6 0.29 18.71 -13.69
CA VAL A 6 1.08 19.44 -14.70
C VAL A 6 2.18 20.20 -13.99
N ILE A 7 3.42 20.02 -14.47
CA ILE A 7 4.62 20.71 -13.98
C ILE A 7 5.02 21.71 -15.06
N PHE A 8 5.11 22.99 -14.70
CA PHE A 8 5.55 24.06 -15.59
C PHE A 8 7.08 24.20 -15.54
N LYS A 9 7.69 24.73 -16.60
CA LYS A 9 9.13 25.05 -16.64
C LYS A 9 9.55 26.07 -15.58
N SER A 10 8.60 26.84 -15.04
CA SER A 10 8.82 27.73 -13.91
C SER A 10 8.94 26.99 -12.56
N GLY A 11 8.69 25.68 -12.52
CA GLY A 11 8.57 24.88 -11.31
C GLY A 11 7.19 24.93 -10.65
N ALA A 12 6.26 25.75 -11.16
CA ALA A 12 4.88 25.75 -10.67
C ALA A 12 4.18 24.42 -11.01
N THR A 13 3.22 24.03 -10.19
CA THR A 13 2.45 22.80 -10.38
C THR A 13 0.95 23.07 -10.32
N ALA A 14 0.17 22.33 -11.11
CA ALA A 14 -1.29 22.34 -11.04
C ALA A 14 -1.82 20.90 -11.11
N SER A 15 -2.77 20.56 -10.24
CA SER A 15 -3.40 19.23 -10.19
C SER A 15 -4.88 19.32 -10.53
N PHE A 16 -5.37 18.31 -11.23
CA PHE A 16 -6.76 18.18 -11.68
C PHE A 16 -7.17 16.72 -11.60
N THR A 17 -8.46 16.44 -11.41
CA THR A 17 -8.97 15.10 -11.73
C THR A 17 -8.84 14.83 -13.22
N VAL A 18 -8.74 13.55 -13.62
CA VAL A 18 -8.74 13.18 -15.05
C VAL A 18 -9.97 13.72 -15.78
N GLU A 19 -11.12 13.79 -15.10
CA GLU A 19 -12.37 14.31 -15.66
C GLU A 19 -12.27 15.82 -15.93
N GLU A 20 -11.80 16.61 -14.97
CA GLU A 20 -11.55 18.05 -15.15
C GLU A 20 -10.50 18.29 -16.24
N PHE A 21 -9.41 17.53 -16.23
CA PHE A 21 -8.33 17.67 -17.21
C PHE A 21 -8.81 17.38 -18.65
N ALA A 22 -9.68 16.39 -18.84
CA ALA A 22 -10.25 16.04 -20.15
C ALA A 22 -11.18 17.12 -20.74
N THR A 23 -11.69 18.05 -19.91
CA THR A 23 -12.62 19.10 -20.36
C THR A 23 -11.94 20.36 -20.91
N PHE A 24 -10.61 20.50 -20.79
CA PHE A 24 -9.86 21.58 -21.43
C PHE A 24 -9.80 21.39 -22.95
N LYS A 25 -10.88 21.71 -23.67
CA LYS A 25 -10.84 21.94 -25.12
C LYS A 25 -10.30 23.35 -25.34
N ASN A 26 -9.15 23.48 -25.99
CA ASN A 26 -8.78 24.78 -26.54
C ASN A 26 -9.79 25.12 -27.66
N GLY A 27 -10.06 26.40 -27.90
CA GLY A 27 -11.00 26.85 -28.93
C GLY A 27 -10.61 26.51 -30.38
N PHE A 28 -9.59 25.67 -30.59
CA PHE A 28 -9.05 25.24 -31.88
C PHE A 28 -9.11 23.73 -32.12
N GLY A 29 -9.63 22.92 -31.18
CA GLY A 29 -9.71 21.46 -31.31
C GLY A 29 -9.17 20.73 -30.09
N ALA A 30 -9.37 19.40 -30.05
CA ALA A 30 -8.94 18.59 -28.91
C ALA A 30 -7.42 18.74 -28.66
N LEU A 31 -7.03 19.09 -27.42
CA LEU A 31 -5.69 18.77 -26.96
C LEU A 31 -5.52 17.27 -27.15
N THR A 32 -4.48 16.88 -27.87
CA THR A 32 -4.14 15.50 -28.23
C THR A 32 -4.39 14.61 -27.02
N LYS A 33 -5.33 13.66 -27.15
CA LYS A 33 -5.74 12.75 -26.08
C LYS A 33 -4.48 12.22 -25.37
N ILE A 34 -4.34 12.51 -24.07
CA ILE A 34 -3.26 11.92 -23.28
C ILE A 34 -3.64 10.45 -23.05
N GLU A 35 -3.24 9.59 -23.97
CA GLU A 35 -3.35 8.14 -23.79
C GLU A 35 -2.23 7.66 -22.87
N TYR A 36 -2.59 7.37 -21.62
CA TYR A 36 -1.67 6.81 -20.64
C TYR A 36 -1.82 5.29 -20.59
N THR A 37 -0.90 4.56 -21.23
CA THR A 37 -0.76 3.09 -21.18
C THR A 37 0.54 2.63 -20.50
N GLY A 38 1.22 3.53 -19.78
CA GLY A 38 2.51 3.25 -19.15
C GLY A 38 2.42 2.39 -17.88
N ALA A 39 3.29 1.39 -17.77
CA ALA A 39 3.36 0.45 -16.65
C ALA A 39 3.81 1.06 -15.31
N ASN A 40 4.39 2.26 -15.32
CA ASN A 40 4.93 2.90 -14.12
C ASN A 40 3.88 3.83 -13.52
N LYS A 41 3.44 3.57 -12.28
CA LYS A 41 2.37 4.37 -11.65
C LYS A 41 2.80 5.80 -11.27
N LYS A 42 4.11 6.11 -11.26
CA LYS A 42 4.65 7.34 -10.67
C LYS A 42 5.81 8.05 -11.41
N VAL A 43 5.84 8.05 -12.74
CA VAL A 43 6.96 8.69 -13.49
C VAL A 43 6.45 9.88 -14.32
N PRO A 44 6.96 11.11 -14.08
CA PRO A 44 6.60 12.27 -14.89
C PRO A 44 7.10 12.11 -16.33
N PHE A 45 6.24 12.40 -17.30
CA PHE A 45 6.63 12.42 -18.71
C PHE A 45 6.93 13.85 -19.13
N HIS A 46 8.18 14.13 -19.50
CA HIS A 46 8.57 15.45 -19.92
C HIS A 46 8.04 15.76 -21.31
N ILE A 47 7.27 16.85 -21.44
CA ILE A 47 6.70 17.27 -22.72
C ILE A 47 7.25 18.66 -23.02
N GLY A 48 8.05 18.79 -24.07
CA GLY A 48 8.64 20.07 -24.49
C GLY A 48 7.65 21.10 -25.07
N LEU A 49 6.39 21.10 -24.63
CA LEU A 49 5.40 22.12 -24.98
C LEU A 49 5.74 23.43 -24.26
N SER A 50 5.43 24.57 -24.88
CA SER A 50 5.98 25.91 -24.61
C SER A 50 6.37 26.17 -23.14
N ASN A 51 5.42 26.11 -22.21
CA ASN A 51 5.61 26.39 -20.78
C ASN A 51 5.48 25.15 -19.85
N ILE A 52 5.18 23.97 -20.40
CA ILE A 52 5.06 22.73 -19.63
C ILE A 52 6.41 22.03 -19.65
N ASP A 53 6.83 21.54 -18.49
CA ASP A 53 8.02 20.70 -18.35
C ASP A 53 7.64 19.22 -18.35
N ALA A 54 6.63 18.85 -17.57
CA ALA A 54 6.17 17.47 -17.45
C ALA A 54 4.68 17.34 -17.12
N ILE A 55 4.11 16.17 -17.44
CA ILE A 55 2.77 15.76 -17.00
C ILE A 55 2.90 14.40 -16.30
N PHE A 56 2.17 14.27 -15.20
CA PHE A 56 2.13 13.09 -14.37
C PHE A 56 0.68 12.67 -14.08
N VAL A 57 0.40 11.37 -14.03
CA VAL A 57 -0.95 10.83 -13.76
C VAL A 57 -0.84 9.72 -12.72
N GLU A 58 -1.63 9.78 -11.65
CA GLU A 58 -1.69 8.75 -10.61
C GLU A 58 -3.11 8.30 -10.29
N ASP A 59 -3.25 7.01 -9.91
CA ASP A 59 -4.48 6.45 -9.36
C ASP A 59 -4.61 6.85 -7.88
N ILE A 60 -5.38 7.91 -7.59
CA ILE A 60 -5.72 8.37 -6.22
C ILE A 60 -6.85 7.58 -5.54
N GLY A 61 -7.46 6.63 -6.26
CA GLY A 61 -8.60 5.83 -5.76
C GLY A 61 -8.30 4.38 -5.43
N GLY A 62 -7.06 3.92 -5.66
CA GLY A 62 -6.61 2.65 -5.10
C GLY A 62 -6.16 2.95 -3.69
N LYS A 63 -6.89 2.48 -2.67
CA LYS A 63 -6.23 2.16 -1.41
C LYS A 63 -5.00 1.36 -1.83
N GLU A 64 -3.78 1.81 -1.51
CA GLU A 64 -2.71 0.85 -1.35
C GLU A 64 -3.36 -0.25 -0.53
N SER A 65 -3.46 -1.47 -1.08
CA SER A 65 -3.76 -2.58 -0.21
C SER A 65 -2.69 -2.45 0.85
N THR A 66 -3.07 -2.08 2.05
CA THR A 66 -2.35 -2.49 3.24
C THR A 66 -2.40 -4.00 3.12
N LYS A 67 -1.50 -4.57 2.32
CA LYS A 67 -1.09 -5.94 2.49
C LYS A 67 -0.72 -5.95 3.95
N GLU A 68 -1.45 -6.73 4.73
CA GLU A 68 -1.02 -6.99 6.09
C GLU A 68 0.48 -7.30 5.99
N PRO A 69 1.31 -6.61 6.78
CA PRO A 69 2.74 -6.84 6.71
C PRO A 69 2.95 -8.34 6.90
N ASP A 70 3.64 -8.98 5.97
CA ASP A 70 4.07 -10.37 6.11
C ASP A 70 4.91 -10.42 7.39
N HIS A 71 4.33 -10.97 8.46
CA HIS A 71 4.91 -10.93 9.78
C HIS A 71 5.96 -12.05 9.86
N PRO A 72 7.26 -11.74 10.01
CA PRO A 72 8.32 -12.74 9.83
C PRO A 72 8.41 -13.78 10.95
N ILE A 73 7.54 -13.69 11.96
CA ILE A 73 7.58 -14.52 13.15
C ILE A 73 6.28 -15.31 13.18
N GLU A 74 6.41 -16.62 13.08
CA GLU A 74 5.33 -17.57 13.29
C GLU A 74 5.48 -18.20 14.68
N ASP A 75 4.35 -18.60 15.25
CA ASP A 75 4.32 -19.44 16.43
C ASP A 75 4.66 -20.90 16.07
N VAL A 76 4.78 -21.75 17.08
CA VAL A 76 5.18 -23.14 16.92
C VAL A 76 4.17 -24.02 16.16
N TYR A 77 2.97 -23.50 15.91
CA TYR A 77 1.90 -24.13 15.14
C TYR A 77 1.74 -23.52 13.73
N GLY A 78 2.57 -22.52 13.38
CA GLY A 78 2.59 -21.87 12.07
C GLY A 78 1.66 -20.66 11.96
N ASP A 79 1.11 -20.17 13.08
CA ASP A 79 0.29 -18.96 13.09
C ASP A 79 1.19 -17.72 13.17
N GLU A 80 0.99 -16.76 12.27
CA GLU A 80 1.75 -15.50 12.25
C GLU A 80 1.48 -14.64 13.49
N ILE A 81 2.54 -14.04 14.06
CA ILE A 81 2.44 -13.10 15.17
C ILE A 81 2.13 -11.70 14.64
N MET A 82 0.91 -11.22 14.90
CA MET A 82 0.42 -9.92 14.46
C MET A 82 0.79 -8.80 15.46
N GLN A 83 0.70 -7.56 14.99
CA GLN A 83 0.87 -6.40 15.89
C GLN A 83 -0.23 -6.38 16.96
N GLY A 84 0.19 -6.47 18.23
CA GLY A 84 -0.72 -6.43 19.38
C GLY A 84 -1.00 -7.80 20.00
N ASP A 85 -0.54 -8.88 19.37
CA ASP A 85 -0.65 -10.22 19.92
C ASP A 85 0.19 -10.38 21.18
N VAL A 86 -0.32 -11.18 22.11
CA VAL A 86 0.42 -11.65 23.28
C VAL A 86 0.97 -13.04 22.97
N TYR A 87 2.29 -13.19 23.14
CA TYR A 87 2.99 -14.44 22.92
C TYR A 87 4.05 -14.69 24.00
N TYR A 88 4.47 -15.94 24.11
CA TYR A 88 5.44 -16.44 25.09
C TYR A 88 6.59 -17.15 24.37
N LYS A 89 7.82 -16.94 24.84
CA LYS A 89 9.03 -17.58 24.31
C LYS A 89 9.52 -18.67 25.24
N PHE A 90 9.61 -19.90 24.73
CA PHE A 90 10.12 -21.08 25.43
C PHE A 90 11.35 -21.63 24.70
N GLY A 91 12.55 -21.25 25.15
CA GLY A 91 13.77 -21.54 24.39
C GLY A 91 13.71 -20.87 23.01
N ASP A 92 13.76 -21.66 21.94
CA ASP A 92 13.65 -21.18 20.56
C ASP A 92 12.21 -21.16 20.03
N TYR A 93 11.23 -21.67 20.79
CA TYR A 93 9.83 -21.71 20.38
C TYR A 93 9.07 -20.46 20.80
N ILE A 94 8.23 -19.94 19.91
CA ILE A 94 7.27 -18.87 20.18
C ILE A 94 5.86 -19.48 20.20
N VAL A 95 5.03 -19.05 21.14
CA VAL A 95 3.69 -19.60 21.34
C VAL A 95 2.71 -18.46 21.60
N LEU A 96 1.68 -18.33 20.76
CA LEU A 96 0.60 -17.36 20.96
C LEU A 96 -0.20 -17.70 22.22
N GLU A 97 -0.80 -16.69 22.87
CA GLU A 97 -1.54 -16.87 24.11
C GLU A 97 -2.65 -17.93 24.00
N TYR A 98 -3.39 -17.97 22.90
CA TYR A 98 -4.44 -18.97 22.69
C TYR A 98 -3.88 -20.38 22.46
N ASN A 99 -2.64 -20.52 21.98
CA ASN A 99 -1.92 -21.78 21.79
C ASN A 99 -1.08 -22.18 23.02
N LEU A 100 -1.02 -21.34 24.06
CA LEU A 100 -0.20 -21.59 25.24
C LEU A 100 -0.60 -22.87 25.98
N LYS A 101 -1.90 -23.06 26.21
CA LYS A 101 -2.41 -24.23 26.94
C LYS A 101 -2.11 -25.56 26.23
N PRO A 102 -2.44 -25.76 24.93
CA PRO A 102 -2.08 -26.99 24.24
C PRO A 102 -0.56 -27.20 24.21
N TYR A 103 0.24 -26.16 23.98
CA TYR A 103 1.70 -26.27 24.01
C TYR A 103 2.24 -26.78 25.34
N LEU A 104 1.76 -26.24 26.46
CA LEU A 104 2.21 -26.65 27.81
C LEU A 104 1.86 -28.11 28.11
N ILE A 105 0.69 -28.58 27.68
CA ILE A 105 0.28 -29.98 27.88
C ILE A 105 1.12 -30.90 26.98
N GLU A 106 1.21 -30.60 25.69
CA GLU A 106 1.79 -31.49 24.68
C GLU A 106 3.33 -31.53 24.72
N ARG A 107 3.97 -30.39 24.92
CA ARG A 107 5.43 -30.26 24.77
C ARG A 107 6.18 -30.07 26.08
N GLN A 108 5.50 -29.59 27.12
CA GLN A 108 6.10 -29.40 28.44
C GLN A 108 5.58 -30.40 29.49
N ASN A 109 4.59 -31.24 29.13
CA ASN A 109 3.95 -32.21 30.04
C ASN A 109 3.43 -31.55 31.34
N VAL A 110 2.89 -30.34 31.23
CA VAL A 110 2.37 -29.58 32.37
C VAL A 110 0.85 -29.80 32.48
N GLU A 111 0.39 -30.25 33.65
CA GLU A 111 -1.03 -30.25 33.97
C GLU A 111 -1.52 -28.81 34.19
N CYS A 112 -2.48 -28.38 33.37
CA CYS A 112 -3.01 -27.03 33.40
C CYS A 112 -4.35 -26.99 34.13
N PHE A 113 -4.40 -26.30 35.27
CA PHE A 113 -5.62 -26.09 36.06
C PHE A 113 -6.15 -24.67 35.88
N ARG A 114 -7.48 -24.52 35.87
CA ARG A 114 -8.14 -23.21 35.93
C ARG A 114 -8.61 -22.99 37.37
N ALA A 115 -8.13 -21.93 38.01
CA ALA A 115 -8.69 -21.51 39.29
C ALA A 115 -10.16 -21.11 39.08
N VAL A 116 -11.02 -21.58 39.99
CA VAL A 116 -12.47 -21.32 40.00
C VAL A 116 -12.76 -20.15 40.92
#